data_AF-A0A960TH72-F1
#
_entry.id   AF-A0A960TH72-F1
#
_cell.length_a   1.000
_cell.length_b   1.000
_cell.length_c   1.000
_cell.angle_alpha   90.00
_cell.angle_beta   90.00
_cell.angle_gamma   90.00
#
_symmetry.space_group_name_H-M   'P 1'
#
loop_
_entity.id
_entity.type
_entity.pdbx_description
1 polymer ?
#
loop_
_entity_poly.entity_id
_entity_poly.type
_entity_poly.pdbx_seq_one_letter_code
_entity_poly.pdbx_strand_id
1 'polypeptide(L)'
;MFNKLKITILMGTLFLAGSLSAGTITVFVHGKSGSNHCGTGTTDVNSYWGSNANTVSGTKYFVGYDGTTDPRTYGSCRAQTNLSTVLTQRCKGADTCKIVCHSAGCYATEYWLSNLGKTVSGAGFKISGVTALAAASGGSELASALNGISFGYVGNAMDKALIVSTARSSFNHNNTAGLTVSHVPGYKGMAGASAILPGEDDYAVAYHSSCGYSQAVGVSKCQSSLTQYEGIWPFGSNKTYVQYTGHSRAPSITSTGLYENHSELTNDGWR
;
A
#
# COMPACT_ATOMS: atom_id res chain seq x y z
N MET A 1 64.81 -49.72 -21.47
CA MET A 1 63.98 -49.02 -20.47
C MET A 1 63.72 -47.61 -20.99
N PHE A 2 62.53 -47.36 -21.55
CA PHE A 2 62.11 -46.02 -21.97
C PHE A 2 60.85 -45.66 -21.15
N ASN A 3 60.97 -44.61 -20.33
CA ASN A 3 59.91 -44.16 -19.42
C ASN A 3 58.81 -43.46 -20.22
N LYS A 4 57.58 -43.99 -20.15
CA LYS A 4 56.38 -43.34 -20.68
C LYS A 4 55.90 -42.27 -19.70
N LEU A 5 56.14 -41.01 -20.01
CA LEU A 5 55.54 -39.88 -19.30
C LEU A 5 54.06 -39.77 -19.71
N LYS A 6 53.15 -40.18 -18.82
CA LYS A 6 51.70 -39.99 -19.00
C LYS A 6 51.35 -38.56 -18.63
N ILE A 7 51.10 -37.71 -19.63
CA ILE A 7 50.51 -36.39 -19.42
C ILE A 7 49.00 -36.58 -19.28
N THR A 8 48.51 -36.50 -18.04
CA THR A 8 47.08 -36.44 -17.75
C THR A 8 46.64 -34.98 -17.89
N ILE A 9 45.94 -34.66 -18.97
CA ILE A 9 45.28 -33.36 -19.14
C ILE A 9 44.08 -33.33 -18.19
N LEU A 10 44.21 -32.61 -17.08
CA LEU A 10 43.09 -32.30 -16.19
C LEU A 10 42.28 -31.18 -16.85
N MET A 11 41.22 -31.57 -17.57
CA MET A 11 40.29 -30.63 -18.20
C MET A 11 39.42 -30.02 -17.10
N GLY A 12 39.86 -28.88 -16.57
CA GLY A 12 39.11 -28.11 -15.58
C GLY A 12 37.81 -27.61 -16.19
N THR A 13 36.67 -28.10 -15.69
CA THR A 13 35.35 -27.56 -15.98
C THR A 13 35.26 -26.15 -15.42
N LEU A 14 35.40 -25.16 -16.29
CA LEU A 14 35.12 -23.76 -16.00
C LEU A 14 33.59 -23.63 -15.79
N PHE A 15 33.15 -23.72 -14.53
CA PHE A 15 31.79 -23.32 -14.17
C PHE A 15 31.67 -21.82 -14.43
N LEU A 16 31.09 -21.45 -15.57
CA LEU A 16 30.47 -20.15 -15.77
C LEU A 16 29.33 -20.05 -14.76
N ALA A 17 29.63 -19.59 -13.55
CA ALA A 17 28.63 -19.06 -12.65
C ALA A 17 28.03 -17.84 -13.35
N GLY A 18 26.95 -18.03 -14.09
CA GLY A 18 26.13 -16.94 -14.58
C GLY A 18 25.75 -16.11 -13.37
N SER A 19 26.21 -14.86 -13.32
CA SER A 19 25.86 -13.91 -12.29
C SER A 19 24.33 -13.77 -12.29
N LEU A 20 23.67 -14.39 -11.31
CA LEU A 20 22.29 -14.10 -10.95
C LEU A 20 22.25 -12.63 -10.53
N SER A 21 21.94 -11.75 -11.47
CA SER A 21 21.65 -10.36 -11.15
C SER A 21 20.30 -10.35 -10.44
N ALA A 22 20.28 -9.97 -9.16
CA ALA A 22 19.03 -9.75 -8.44
C ALA A 22 18.23 -8.65 -9.14
N GLY A 23 17.01 -8.97 -9.53
CA GLY A 23 16.06 -8.04 -10.12
C GLY A 23 15.24 -7.30 -9.06
N THR A 24 14.48 -6.30 -9.51
CA THR A 24 13.42 -5.67 -8.71
C THR A 24 12.07 -6.20 -9.17
N ILE A 25 11.28 -6.68 -8.22
CA ILE A 25 9.89 -7.09 -8.42
C ILE A 25 8.98 -5.98 -7.88
N THR A 26 7.96 -5.59 -8.63
CA THR A 26 6.88 -4.74 -8.12
C THR A 26 5.66 -5.58 -7.79
N VAL A 27 5.21 -5.53 -6.53
CA VAL A 27 4.01 -6.21 -6.06
C VAL A 27 2.87 -5.20 -5.96
N PHE A 28 1.86 -5.33 -6.81
CA PHE A 28 0.68 -4.49 -6.86
C PHE A 28 -0.45 -5.08 -6.02
N VAL A 29 -0.97 -4.32 -5.06
CA VAL A 29 -2.06 -4.74 -4.16
C VAL A 29 -3.26 -3.84 -4.38
N HIS A 30 -4.29 -4.34 -5.07
CA HIS A 30 -5.48 -3.53 -5.33
C HIS A 30 -6.26 -3.26 -4.04
N GLY A 31 -7.17 -2.29 -4.08
CA GLY A 31 -8.05 -1.94 -2.97
C GLY A 31 -9.52 -2.26 -3.22
N LYS A 32 -10.39 -1.45 -2.63
CA LYS A 32 -11.84 -1.60 -2.73
C LYS A 32 -12.28 -1.62 -4.19
N SER A 33 -13.18 -2.54 -4.52
CA SER A 33 -13.79 -2.66 -5.84
C SER A 33 -15.19 -3.28 -5.72
N GLY A 34 -16.09 -2.91 -6.63
CA GLY A 34 -17.38 -3.61 -6.79
C GLY A 34 -17.25 -4.95 -7.51
N SER A 35 -16.08 -5.23 -8.10
CA SER A 35 -15.77 -6.48 -8.80
C SER A 35 -14.87 -7.37 -7.97
N ASN A 36 -14.94 -8.68 -8.21
CA ASN A 36 -14.03 -9.65 -7.62
C ASN A 36 -12.74 -9.72 -8.44
N HIS A 37 -11.59 -9.43 -7.83
CA HIS A 37 -10.28 -9.48 -8.50
C HIS A 37 -9.48 -10.73 -8.11
N CYS A 38 -10.16 -11.82 -7.74
CA CYS A 38 -9.52 -13.04 -7.25
C CYS A 38 -8.36 -13.53 -8.11
N GLY A 39 -7.16 -13.54 -7.55
CA GLY A 39 -6.03 -14.17 -8.21
C GLY A 39 -4.70 -13.60 -7.74
N THR A 40 -3.64 -14.34 -8.00
CA THR A 40 -2.28 -13.84 -7.83
C THR A 40 -1.46 -14.26 -9.05
N GLY A 41 -0.49 -13.44 -9.45
CA GLY A 41 0.35 -13.76 -10.60
C GLY A 41 0.80 -12.51 -11.33
N THR A 42 1.21 -12.68 -12.59
CA THR A 42 1.72 -11.58 -13.44
C THR A 42 0.61 -10.86 -14.22
N THR A 43 -0.63 -11.27 -14.04
CA THR A 43 -1.80 -10.72 -14.73
C THR A 43 -2.68 -9.97 -13.75
N ASP A 44 -3.03 -8.74 -14.11
CA ASP A 44 -4.00 -7.93 -13.37
C ASP A 44 -5.42 -8.42 -13.64
N VAL A 45 -6.04 -9.05 -12.64
CA VAL A 45 -7.39 -9.62 -12.77
C VAL A 45 -8.40 -8.47 -12.88
N ASN A 46 -9.28 -8.53 -13.89
CA ASN A 46 -10.29 -7.50 -14.17
C ASN A 46 -9.72 -6.08 -14.31
N SER A 47 -8.46 -5.95 -14.72
CA SER A 47 -7.81 -4.68 -15.09
C SER A 47 -7.93 -3.58 -14.02
N TYR A 48 -7.77 -3.93 -12.73
CA TYR A 48 -7.86 -2.94 -11.65
C TYR A 48 -6.85 -1.80 -11.81
N TRP A 49 -5.62 -2.14 -12.21
CA TRP A 49 -4.51 -1.22 -12.41
C TRP A 49 -4.40 -0.71 -13.85
N GLY A 50 -5.30 -1.18 -14.72
CA GLY A 50 -5.34 -0.82 -16.13
C GLY A 50 -4.01 -1.07 -16.85
N SER A 51 -3.75 -0.29 -17.89
CA SER A 51 -2.51 -0.42 -18.68
C SER A 51 -1.30 0.25 -18.03
N ASN A 52 -1.48 1.10 -17.02
CA ASN A 52 -0.40 1.91 -16.45
C ASN A 52 0.54 1.08 -15.59
N ALA A 53 0.07 0.03 -14.92
CA ALA A 53 0.97 -0.93 -14.27
C ALA A 53 1.96 -1.58 -15.27
N ASN A 54 1.64 -1.63 -16.57
CA ASN A 54 2.54 -2.19 -17.58
C ASN A 54 3.76 -1.28 -17.87
N THR A 55 3.68 0.02 -17.56
CA THR A 55 4.81 0.95 -17.76
C THR A 55 5.90 0.78 -16.70
N VAL A 56 5.61 0.10 -15.60
CA VAL A 56 6.59 -0.18 -14.55
C VAL A 56 7.58 -1.21 -15.07
N SER A 57 8.87 -0.85 -15.05
CA SER A 57 9.94 -1.74 -15.50
C SER A 57 10.09 -2.96 -14.58
N GLY A 58 10.63 -4.05 -15.12
CA GLY A 58 10.85 -5.29 -14.38
C GLY A 58 9.60 -6.15 -14.21
N THR A 59 9.75 -7.17 -13.37
CA THR A 59 8.73 -8.19 -13.12
C THR A 59 7.68 -7.66 -12.18
N LYS A 60 6.41 -7.95 -12.48
CA LYS A 60 5.26 -7.46 -11.73
C LYS A 60 4.45 -8.63 -11.24
N TYR A 61 3.99 -8.55 -10.00
CA TYR A 61 3.02 -9.49 -9.45
C TYR A 61 1.84 -8.72 -8.88
N PHE A 62 0.65 -9.20 -9.16
CA PHE A 62 -0.61 -8.64 -8.70
C PHE A 62 -1.16 -9.51 -7.57
N VAL A 63 -1.62 -8.84 -6.52
CA VAL A 63 -2.33 -9.41 -5.39
C VAL A 63 -3.80 -9.02 -5.55
N GLY A 64 -4.53 -9.91 -6.19
CA GLY A 64 -5.97 -9.88 -6.46
C GLY A 64 -6.79 -10.57 -5.37
N TYR A 65 -7.94 -10.04 -4.97
CA TYR A 65 -8.86 -10.56 -3.96
C TYR A 65 -10.27 -10.00 -4.18
N ASP A 66 -11.25 -10.47 -3.43
CA ASP A 66 -12.62 -9.93 -3.49
C ASP A 66 -12.67 -8.53 -2.85
N GLY A 67 -12.80 -7.49 -3.70
CA GLY A 67 -12.81 -6.08 -3.32
C GLY A 67 -13.99 -5.64 -2.44
N THR A 68 -14.95 -6.52 -2.18
CA THR A 68 -16.11 -6.30 -1.29
C THR A 68 -15.92 -6.90 0.11
N THR A 69 -14.82 -7.62 0.32
CA THR A 69 -14.53 -8.32 1.57
C THR A 69 -13.59 -7.54 2.49
N ASP A 70 -13.64 -7.85 3.79
CA ASP A 70 -12.73 -7.24 4.77
C ASP A 70 -11.25 -7.55 4.43
N PRO A 71 -10.41 -6.53 4.19
CA PRO A 71 -9.02 -6.68 3.75
C PRO A 71 -8.09 -7.30 4.81
N ARG A 72 -8.57 -7.49 6.04
CA ARG A 72 -7.82 -8.10 7.15
C ARG A 72 -8.04 -9.61 7.25
N THR A 73 -8.94 -10.16 6.45
CA THR A 73 -9.34 -11.57 6.56
C THR A 73 -8.47 -12.51 5.73
N TYR A 74 -8.42 -13.77 6.16
CA TYR A 74 -7.80 -14.88 5.45
C TYR A 74 -8.89 -15.80 4.88
N GLY A 75 -8.54 -16.59 3.89
CA GLY A 75 -9.41 -17.59 3.27
C GLY A 75 -9.34 -17.56 1.75
N SER A 76 -10.27 -18.26 1.12
CA SER A 76 -10.40 -18.22 -0.34
C SER A 76 -10.70 -16.79 -0.79
N CYS A 77 -9.90 -16.31 -1.73
CA CYS A 77 -10.07 -14.98 -2.33
C CYS A 77 -9.93 -13.79 -1.37
N ARG A 78 -9.15 -13.92 -0.29
CA ARG A 78 -8.96 -12.84 0.69
C ARG A 78 -7.61 -12.17 0.60
N ALA A 79 -7.59 -10.87 0.90
CA ALA A 79 -6.42 -10.01 0.77
C ALA A 79 -5.21 -10.55 1.53
N GLN A 80 -5.37 -10.94 2.80
CA GLN A 80 -4.23 -11.42 3.61
C GLN A 80 -3.65 -12.73 3.08
N THR A 81 -4.50 -13.64 2.61
CA THR A 81 -4.06 -14.91 2.00
C THR A 81 -3.26 -14.66 0.72
N ASN A 82 -3.78 -13.84 -0.18
CA ASN A 82 -3.17 -13.61 -1.48
C ASN A 82 -1.92 -12.73 -1.37
N LEU A 83 -1.92 -11.73 -0.48
CA LEU A 83 -0.75 -10.92 -0.17
C LEU A 83 0.38 -11.79 0.40
N SER A 84 0.08 -12.58 1.44
CA SER A 84 1.07 -13.48 2.05
C SER A 84 1.63 -14.49 1.05
N THR A 85 0.80 -14.98 0.12
CA THR A 85 1.20 -15.91 -0.93
C THR A 85 2.23 -15.27 -1.86
N VAL A 86 1.93 -14.10 -2.44
CA VAL A 86 2.85 -13.42 -3.36
C VAL A 86 4.13 -13.02 -2.66
N LEU A 87 4.04 -12.41 -1.48
CA LEU A 87 5.24 -11.97 -0.74
C LEU A 87 6.13 -13.15 -0.37
N THR A 88 5.56 -14.28 0.05
CA THR A 88 6.35 -15.46 0.42
C THR A 88 7.03 -16.08 -0.79
N GLN A 89 6.32 -16.19 -1.91
CA GLN A 89 6.86 -16.81 -3.12
C GLN A 89 7.91 -15.94 -3.83
N ARG A 90 7.75 -14.61 -3.79
CA ARG A 90 8.52 -13.68 -4.62
C ARG A 90 9.53 -12.85 -3.84
N CYS A 91 9.20 -12.48 -2.61
CA CYS A 91 10.00 -11.55 -1.83
C CYS A 91 10.92 -12.23 -0.81
N LYS A 92 10.92 -13.56 -0.72
CA LYS A 92 11.94 -14.32 0.04
C LYS A 92 13.09 -14.86 -0.84
N GLY A 93 13.03 -14.61 -2.14
CA GLY A 93 13.98 -15.12 -3.13
C GLY A 93 15.25 -14.29 -3.29
N ALA A 94 15.85 -14.35 -4.48
CA ALA A 94 17.02 -13.56 -4.83
C ALA A 94 16.68 -12.07 -5.00
N ASP A 95 15.54 -11.79 -5.63
CA ASP A 95 15.07 -10.46 -6.01
C ASP A 95 14.62 -9.61 -4.81
N THR A 96 14.67 -8.30 -4.99
CA THR A 96 14.11 -7.33 -4.03
C THR A 96 12.72 -6.92 -4.49
N CYS A 97 11.74 -6.97 -3.61
CA CYS A 97 10.40 -6.48 -3.87
C CYS A 97 10.25 -5.00 -3.51
N LYS A 98 9.45 -4.27 -4.27
CA LYS A 98 8.76 -3.06 -3.83
C LYS A 98 7.25 -3.34 -3.82
N ILE A 99 6.53 -2.84 -2.82
CA ILE A 99 5.07 -2.97 -2.78
C ILE A 99 4.46 -1.66 -3.25
N VAL A 100 3.49 -1.76 -4.15
CA VAL A 100 2.62 -0.65 -4.55
C VAL A 100 1.21 -1.06 -4.18
N CYS A 101 0.58 -0.30 -3.31
CA CYS A 101 -0.79 -0.56 -2.89
C CYS A 101 -1.67 0.63 -3.25
N HIS A 102 -2.96 0.36 -3.42
CA HIS A 102 -3.95 1.40 -3.64
C HIS A 102 -5.14 1.24 -2.69
N SER A 103 -5.67 2.34 -2.14
CA SER A 103 -6.92 2.32 -1.38
C SER A 103 -6.88 1.32 -0.21
N ALA A 104 -7.88 0.46 -0.09
CA ALA A 104 -7.95 -0.61 0.91
C ALA A 104 -6.83 -1.68 0.76
N GLY A 105 -6.11 -1.71 -0.36
CA GLY A 105 -4.94 -2.57 -0.53
C GLY A 105 -3.77 -2.10 0.34
N CYS A 106 -3.69 -0.80 0.61
CA CYS A 106 -2.72 -0.26 1.56
C CYS A 106 -3.09 -0.63 2.99
N TYR A 107 -4.38 -0.61 3.31
CA TYR A 107 -4.87 -1.13 4.58
C TYR A 107 -4.52 -2.62 4.74
N ALA A 108 -4.75 -3.46 3.72
CA ALA A 108 -4.34 -4.86 3.75
C ALA A 108 -2.82 -5.02 3.97
N THR A 109 -2.01 -4.21 3.28
CA THR A 109 -0.54 -4.25 3.34
C THR A 109 -0.02 -3.84 4.70
N GLU A 110 -0.50 -2.72 5.25
CA GLU A 110 -0.07 -2.22 6.55
C GLU A 110 -0.55 -3.12 7.69
N TYR A 111 -1.76 -3.66 7.59
CA TYR A 111 -2.25 -4.69 8.52
C TYR A 111 -1.33 -5.92 8.51
N TRP A 112 -0.89 -6.38 7.34
CA TRP A 112 0.04 -7.49 7.22
C TRP A 112 1.39 -7.17 7.88
N LEU A 113 1.95 -5.98 7.63
CA LEU A 113 3.21 -5.53 8.23
C LEU A 113 3.11 -5.47 9.75
N SER A 114 2.05 -4.83 10.28
CA SER A 114 1.87 -4.70 11.73
C SER A 114 1.69 -6.04 12.45
N ASN A 115 1.21 -7.06 11.75
CA ASN A 115 0.98 -8.40 12.32
C ASN A 115 2.08 -9.41 11.97
N LEU A 116 3.14 -9.01 11.27
CA LEU A 116 4.24 -9.91 10.90
C LEU A 116 5.01 -10.45 12.13
N GLY A 117 4.96 -9.74 13.26
CA GLY A 117 5.60 -10.11 14.52
C GLY A 117 7.13 -9.98 14.53
N LYS A 118 7.73 -9.55 13.41
CA LYS A 118 9.17 -9.30 13.22
C LYS A 118 9.34 -8.15 12.22
N THR A 119 10.57 -7.65 12.10
CA THR A 119 10.90 -6.85 10.91
C THR A 119 10.79 -7.71 9.66
N VAL A 120 10.52 -7.07 8.52
CA VAL A 120 10.44 -7.74 7.21
C VAL A 120 11.72 -8.53 6.92
N SER A 121 12.88 -7.94 7.16
CA SER A 121 14.19 -8.62 7.02
C SER A 121 14.36 -9.77 8.00
N GLY A 122 13.94 -9.61 9.27
CA GLY A 122 13.98 -10.67 10.28
C GLY A 122 13.04 -11.85 10.00
N ALA A 123 12.01 -11.64 9.17
CA ALA A 123 11.14 -12.70 8.65
C ALA A 123 11.63 -13.31 7.31
N GLY A 124 12.80 -12.88 6.83
CA GLY A 124 13.48 -13.40 5.64
C GLY A 124 12.98 -12.78 4.33
N PHE A 125 12.22 -11.70 4.38
CA PHE A 125 11.77 -10.99 3.18
C PHE A 125 12.75 -9.89 2.78
N LYS A 126 12.91 -9.69 1.47
CA LYS A 126 13.63 -8.60 0.82
C LYS A 126 12.63 -7.64 0.22
N ILE A 127 12.13 -6.71 1.03
CA ILE A 127 11.19 -5.66 0.60
C ILE A 127 11.83 -4.33 0.90
N SER A 128 11.88 -3.44 -0.10
CA SER A 128 12.54 -2.14 -0.03
C SER A 128 11.65 -1.05 0.57
N GLY A 129 10.33 -1.18 0.44
CA GLY A 129 9.36 -0.23 0.97
C GLY A 129 7.98 -0.44 0.38
N VAL A 130 7.06 0.43 0.79
CA VAL A 130 5.68 0.48 0.29
C VAL A 130 5.44 1.87 -0.32
N THR A 131 4.94 1.90 -1.55
CA THR A 131 4.32 3.10 -2.16
C THR A 131 2.81 2.98 -1.99
N ALA A 132 2.23 3.90 -1.24
CA ALA A 132 0.83 3.86 -0.83
C ALA A 132 0.02 4.93 -1.55
N LEU A 133 -0.72 4.51 -2.58
CA LEU A 133 -1.54 5.38 -3.42
C LEU A 133 -2.94 5.52 -2.77
N ALA A 134 -3.36 6.73 -2.41
CA ALA A 134 -4.63 6.97 -1.73
C ALA A 134 -4.92 5.99 -0.57
N ALA A 135 -3.98 5.88 0.37
CA ALA A 135 -4.05 4.86 1.42
C ALA A 135 -5.31 5.02 2.29
N ALA A 136 -6.16 4.00 2.33
CA ALA A 136 -7.36 3.98 3.17
C ALA A 136 -7.12 3.32 4.54
N SER A 137 -5.86 3.25 4.98
CA SER A 137 -5.45 2.58 6.22
C SER A 137 -5.98 3.26 7.47
N GLY A 138 -6.13 4.58 7.45
CA GLY A 138 -6.82 5.35 8.50
C GLY A 138 -8.36 5.33 8.40
N GLY A 139 -8.91 4.62 7.41
CA GLY A 139 -10.33 4.59 7.08
C GLY A 139 -10.79 5.76 6.20
N SER A 140 -12.10 5.88 6.05
CA SER A 140 -12.77 6.90 5.24
C SER A 140 -14.04 7.41 5.94
N GLU A 141 -14.24 8.72 5.94
CA GLU A 141 -15.42 9.38 6.49
C GLU A 141 -16.64 9.08 5.63
N LEU A 142 -16.45 8.77 4.34
CA LEU A 142 -17.51 8.28 3.46
C LEU A 142 -18.06 6.94 3.96
N ALA A 143 -17.17 6.00 4.30
CA ALA A 143 -17.58 4.74 4.92
C ALA A 143 -18.25 4.94 6.29
N SER A 144 -17.80 5.95 7.05
CA SER A 144 -18.38 6.28 8.36
C SER A 144 -19.77 6.91 8.25
N ALA A 145 -20.01 7.75 7.23
CA ALA A 145 -21.32 8.33 6.94
C ALA A 145 -22.35 7.30 6.48
N LEU A 146 -21.91 6.30 5.70
CA LEU A 146 -22.73 5.15 5.32
C LEU A 146 -23.11 4.25 6.51
N ASN A 147 -22.34 4.32 7.61
CA ASN A 147 -22.60 3.59 8.85
C ASN A 147 -23.49 4.36 9.85
N GLY A 148 -23.74 5.65 9.61
CA GLY A 148 -24.46 6.53 10.52
C GLY A 148 -25.98 6.36 10.51
N ILE A 149 -26.61 6.82 11.60
CA ILE A 149 -28.05 6.96 11.88
C ILE A 149 -28.93 7.57 10.76
N SER A 150 -28.35 8.12 9.69
CA SER A 150 -29.10 8.75 8.59
C SER A 150 -29.49 7.80 7.44
N PHE A 151 -28.88 6.61 7.30
CA PHE A 151 -29.16 5.74 6.13
C PHE A 151 -29.35 4.25 6.42
N GLY A 152 -29.21 3.79 7.68
CA GLY A 152 -29.23 2.35 7.97
C GLY A 152 -28.03 1.64 7.34
N TYR A 153 -27.62 0.49 7.87
CA TYR A 153 -26.42 -0.20 7.36
C TYR A 153 -26.58 -0.63 5.88
N VAL A 154 -26.01 0.14 4.95
CA VAL A 154 -25.95 -0.20 3.52
C VAL A 154 -24.47 -0.28 3.11
N GLY A 155 -23.82 -1.40 3.43
CA GLY A 155 -22.41 -1.60 3.11
C GLY A 155 -21.96 -3.05 3.29
N ASN A 156 -21.02 -3.48 2.45
CA ASN A 156 -20.41 -4.81 2.52
C ASN A 156 -19.32 -4.88 3.60
N ALA A 157 -18.60 -6.00 3.70
CA ALA A 157 -17.57 -6.18 4.73
C ALA A 157 -16.36 -5.24 4.53
N MET A 158 -16.04 -4.86 3.29
CA MET A 158 -15.03 -3.85 2.98
C MET A 158 -15.44 -2.47 3.53
N ASP A 159 -16.67 -2.03 3.29
CA ASP A 159 -17.16 -0.73 3.77
C ASP A 159 -17.07 -0.63 5.30
N LYS A 160 -17.45 -1.71 6.00
CA LYS A 160 -17.37 -1.80 7.47
C LYS A 160 -15.94 -1.73 7.97
N ALA A 161 -15.00 -2.37 7.27
CA ALA A 161 -13.59 -2.35 7.64
C ALA A 161 -12.97 -0.95 7.49
N LEU A 162 -13.46 -0.16 6.53
CA LEU A 162 -12.98 1.18 6.20
C LEU A 162 -13.60 2.31 7.04
N ILE A 163 -14.53 2.02 7.96
CA ILE A 163 -14.99 3.01 8.94
C ILE A 163 -13.78 3.51 9.73
N VAL A 164 -13.63 4.83 9.89
CA VAL A 164 -12.45 5.48 10.49
C VAL A 164 -12.08 4.87 11.84
N SER A 165 -13.07 4.70 12.72
CA SER A 165 -12.86 4.10 14.04
C SER A 165 -12.39 2.65 13.95
N THR A 166 -12.95 1.87 13.01
CA THR A 166 -12.61 0.46 12.81
C THR A 166 -11.23 0.30 12.21
N ALA A 167 -10.89 1.09 11.18
CA ALA A 167 -9.58 1.05 10.53
C ALA A 167 -8.46 1.47 11.50
N ARG A 168 -8.64 2.57 12.22
CA ARG A 168 -7.65 3.06 13.20
C ARG A 168 -7.43 2.13 14.38
N SER A 169 -8.46 1.39 14.83
CA SER A 169 -8.35 0.47 15.97
C SER A 169 -7.89 -0.93 15.60
N SER A 170 -7.71 -1.24 14.31
CA SER A 170 -7.55 -2.62 13.84
C SER A 170 -6.13 -3.17 13.89
N PHE A 171 -5.12 -2.31 13.92
CA PHE A 171 -3.72 -2.69 14.06
C PHE A 171 -2.89 -1.52 14.60
N ASN A 172 -1.65 -1.77 14.98
CA ASN A 172 -0.73 -0.72 15.39
C ASN A 172 -0.11 -0.06 14.15
N HIS A 173 -0.67 1.07 13.74
CA HIS A 173 -0.19 1.86 12.59
C HIS A 173 1.27 2.30 12.69
N ASN A 174 1.84 2.39 13.91
CA ASN A 174 3.26 2.70 14.07
C ASN A 174 4.18 1.49 13.81
N ASN A 175 3.63 0.30 13.64
CA ASN A 175 4.39 -0.92 13.36
C ASN A 175 4.37 -1.24 11.86
N THR A 176 5.33 -0.71 11.12
CA THR A 176 5.51 -0.98 9.69
C THR A 176 6.46 -2.15 9.42
N ALA A 177 6.78 -2.97 10.44
CA ALA A 177 7.79 -4.03 10.38
C ALA A 177 9.16 -3.56 9.84
N GLY A 178 9.52 -2.30 10.12
CA GLY A 178 10.79 -1.69 9.72
C GLY A 178 10.85 -1.19 8.27
N LEU A 179 9.72 -1.17 7.55
CA LEU A 179 9.62 -0.55 6.23
C LEU A 179 9.15 0.90 6.32
N THR A 180 9.51 1.70 5.32
CA THR A 180 8.87 3.00 5.08
C THR A 180 7.62 2.82 4.23
N VAL A 181 6.51 3.42 4.68
CA VAL A 181 5.28 3.58 3.90
C VAL A 181 5.26 4.99 3.31
N SER A 182 5.50 5.08 2.01
CA SER A 182 5.59 6.31 1.23
C SER A 182 4.24 6.64 0.62
N HIS A 183 3.56 7.63 1.19
CA HIS A 183 2.20 8.02 0.82
C HIS A 183 2.15 8.94 -0.41
N VAL A 184 1.21 8.66 -1.29
CA VAL A 184 0.86 9.45 -2.48
C VAL A 184 -0.64 9.80 -2.40
N PRO A 185 -1.00 10.93 -1.77
CA PRO A 185 -2.38 11.40 -1.71
C PRO A 185 -2.77 12.13 -3.00
N GLY A 186 -4.05 12.02 -3.38
CA GLY A 186 -4.69 12.85 -4.40
C GLY A 186 -5.62 13.88 -3.78
N TYR A 187 -5.79 15.06 -4.38
CA TYR A 187 -6.69 16.14 -3.91
C TYR A 187 -7.75 16.57 -4.91
N LYS A 188 -8.08 15.73 -5.90
CA LYS A 188 -9.15 16.05 -6.85
C LYS A 188 -10.49 15.56 -6.31
N GLY A 189 -10.92 16.15 -5.19
CA GLY A 189 -12.22 15.90 -4.57
C GLY A 189 -13.38 16.28 -5.49
N MET A 190 -14.61 15.93 -5.09
CA MET A 190 -15.83 16.25 -5.82
C MET A 190 -16.85 16.93 -4.90
N ALA A 191 -17.57 17.92 -5.44
CA ALA A 191 -18.68 18.57 -4.74
C ALA A 191 -19.67 17.51 -4.22
N GLY A 192 -19.90 17.48 -2.90
CA GLY A 192 -20.73 16.49 -2.21
C GLY A 192 -19.93 15.61 -1.27
N ALA A 193 -18.99 14.80 -1.79
CA ALA A 193 -18.14 13.94 -0.95
C ALA A 193 -17.23 14.77 -0.02
N SER A 194 -16.67 15.86 -0.54
CA SER A 194 -15.85 16.81 0.22
C SER A 194 -16.62 17.55 1.32
N ALA A 195 -17.95 17.44 1.38
CA ALA A 195 -18.74 17.98 2.51
C ALA A 195 -18.67 17.08 3.76
N ILE A 196 -18.28 15.81 3.59
CA ILE A 196 -18.19 14.80 4.65
C ILE A 196 -16.72 14.46 4.94
N LEU A 197 -15.85 14.56 3.93
CA LEU A 197 -14.41 14.34 4.06
C LEU A 197 -13.75 15.62 4.59
N PRO A 198 -13.02 15.56 5.72
CA PRO A 198 -12.40 16.75 6.29
C PRO A 198 -11.11 17.11 5.54
N GLY A 199 -10.98 18.38 5.13
CA GLY A 199 -9.79 18.91 4.46
C GLY A 199 -9.76 18.56 2.97
N GLU A 200 -8.55 18.41 2.42
CA GLU A 200 -8.38 17.94 1.04
C GLU A 200 -8.69 16.43 0.97
N ASP A 201 -9.18 15.98 -0.18
CA ASP A 201 -9.59 14.59 -0.41
C ASP A 201 -9.52 14.19 -1.89
N ASP A 202 -9.53 12.89 -2.14
CA ASP A 202 -9.50 12.31 -3.49
C ASP A 202 -10.87 11.80 -3.97
N TYR A 203 -11.98 12.25 -3.38
CA TYR A 203 -13.37 11.76 -3.49
C TYR A 203 -13.73 10.55 -2.60
N ALA A 204 -12.77 9.75 -2.16
CA ALA A 204 -13.05 8.57 -1.32
C ALA A 204 -12.34 8.61 0.03
N VAL A 205 -11.17 9.25 0.12
CA VAL A 205 -10.31 9.23 1.29
C VAL A 205 -9.78 10.64 1.56
N ALA A 206 -9.96 11.10 2.80
CA ALA A 206 -9.41 12.37 3.26
C ALA A 206 -7.89 12.30 3.48
N TYR A 207 -7.22 13.45 3.38
CA TYR A 207 -5.77 13.55 3.47
C TYR A 207 -5.18 12.93 4.73
N HIS A 208 -5.84 13.02 5.88
CA HIS A 208 -5.28 12.45 7.09
C HIS A 208 -5.07 10.94 6.98
N SER A 209 -5.91 10.25 6.22
CA SER A 209 -5.82 8.80 6.00
C SER A 209 -4.80 8.52 4.91
N SER A 210 -4.92 9.19 3.76
CA SER A 210 -3.99 9.07 2.61
C SER A 210 -2.56 9.52 2.90
N CYS A 211 -2.31 10.20 4.02
CA CYS A 211 -0.99 10.60 4.50
C CYS A 211 -0.57 9.88 5.78
N GLY A 212 -1.37 8.98 6.34
CA GLY A 212 -1.03 8.25 7.57
C GLY A 212 -0.88 9.16 8.80
N TYR A 213 -1.72 10.17 8.95
CA TYR A 213 -1.79 10.96 10.19
C TYR A 213 -2.52 10.20 11.29
N SER A 214 -2.02 10.36 12.52
CA SER A 214 -2.52 9.68 13.72
C SER A 214 -3.93 10.12 14.18
N GLN A 215 -4.46 11.19 13.60
CA GLN A 215 -5.75 11.78 13.96
C GLN A 215 -6.60 11.97 12.71
N ALA A 216 -7.92 11.83 12.83
CA ALA A 216 -8.86 12.15 11.77
C ALA A 216 -9.14 13.66 11.81
N VAL A 217 -8.50 14.40 10.90
CA VAL A 217 -8.50 15.87 10.90
C VAL A 217 -8.41 16.39 9.47
N GLY A 218 -9.02 17.57 9.23
CA GLY A 218 -8.90 18.24 7.95
C GLY A 218 -7.53 18.87 7.78
N VAL A 219 -6.76 18.38 6.81
CA VAL A 219 -5.45 18.93 6.45
C VAL A 219 -5.37 19.10 4.93
N SER A 220 -4.51 20.01 4.48
CA SER A 220 -4.26 20.28 3.06
C SER A 220 -2.85 19.94 2.61
N LYS A 221 -2.05 19.35 3.50
CA LYS A 221 -0.66 19.00 3.24
C LYS A 221 -0.29 17.64 3.83
N CYS A 222 0.55 16.93 3.09
CA CYS A 222 1.17 15.67 3.47
C CYS A 222 2.60 15.91 3.96
N GLN A 223 2.79 16.00 5.27
CA GLN A 223 4.09 16.25 5.90
C GLN A 223 4.22 15.39 7.16
N SER A 224 5.45 15.10 7.58
CA SER A 224 5.71 14.35 8.81
C SER A 224 5.11 15.01 10.05
N SER A 225 5.14 16.34 10.06
CA SER A 225 4.45 17.17 11.04
C SER A 225 3.85 18.40 10.36
N LEU A 226 2.61 18.72 10.71
CA LEU A 226 1.88 19.87 10.20
C LEU A 226 1.26 20.64 11.38
N THR A 227 1.61 21.92 11.49
CA THR A 227 0.97 22.83 12.44
C THR A 227 0.02 23.76 11.70
N GLN A 228 -1.24 23.82 12.15
CA GLN A 228 -2.25 24.72 11.60
C GLN A 228 -3.09 25.34 12.72
N TYR A 229 -3.66 26.50 12.46
CA TYR A 229 -4.59 27.15 13.39
C TYR A 229 -5.97 26.53 13.26
N GLU A 230 -6.55 26.13 14.37
CA GLU A 230 -7.91 25.57 14.41
C GLU A 230 -8.82 26.32 15.35
N GLY A 231 -10.10 26.40 14.98
CA GLY A 231 -11.12 27.13 15.71
C GLY A 231 -11.40 28.51 15.13
N ILE A 232 -12.43 29.17 15.68
CA ILE A 232 -12.84 30.50 15.25
C ILE A 232 -11.95 31.52 15.95
N TRP A 233 -11.36 32.46 15.21
CA TRP A 233 -10.60 33.55 15.82
C TRP A 233 -11.51 34.42 16.72
N PRO A 234 -11.08 34.78 17.95
CA PRO A 234 -9.76 34.57 18.55
C PRO A 234 -9.65 33.33 19.48
N PHE A 235 -10.67 32.46 19.53
CA PHE A 235 -10.74 31.31 20.45
C PHE A 235 -10.00 30.06 19.98
N GLY A 236 -9.38 30.14 18.80
CA GLY A 236 -8.63 29.04 18.23
C GLY A 236 -7.21 28.92 18.77
N SER A 237 -6.52 27.86 18.35
CA SER A 237 -5.14 27.61 18.74
C SER A 237 -4.40 26.87 17.64
N ASN A 238 -3.07 27.00 17.64
CA ASN A 238 -2.22 26.18 16.78
C ASN A 238 -2.24 24.73 17.29
N LYS A 239 -2.62 23.80 16.41
CA LYS A 239 -2.57 22.36 16.64
C LYS A 239 -1.53 21.75 15.74
N THR A 240 -0.81 20.76 16.27
CA THR A 240 0.21 20.01 15.52
C THR A 240 -0.24 18.58 15.33
N TYR A 241 -0.26 18.16 14.07
CA TYR A 241 -0.57 16.80 13.64
C TYR A 241 0.69 16.10 13.16
N VAL A 242 0.82 14.82 13.51
CA VAL A 242 1.97 14.00 13.17
C VAL A 242 1.53 12.73 12.46
N GLN A 243 2.32 12.34 11.46
CA GLN A 243 2.21 11.04 10.81
C GLN A 243 2.55 9.92 11.81
N TYR A 244 1.97 8.75 11.60
CA TYR A 244 2.40 7.54 12.29
C TYR A 244 3.89 7.27 12.00
N THR A 245 4.59 6.67 12.96
CA THR A 245 6.00 6.30 12.78
C THR A 245 6.14 5.32 11.62
N GLY A 246 7.16 5.54 10.77
CA GLY A 246 7.40 4.72 9.57
C GLY A 246 6.60 5.18 8.34
N HIS A 247 5.73 6.17 8.49
CA HIS A 247 5.03 6.81 7.37
C HIS A 247 5.73 8.09 6.96
N SER A 248 5.73 8.35 5.66
CA SER A 248 6.24 9.59 5.10
C SER A 248 5.51 9.90 3.80
N ARG A 249 5.50 11.17 3.40
CA ARG A 249 5.11 11.52 2.03
C ARG A 249 6.15 10.93 1.06
N ALA A 250 5.69 10.35 -0.04
CA ALA A 250 6.59 9.93 -1.11
C ALA A 250 7.45 11.12 -1.59
N PRO A 251 8.77 10.93 -1.79
CA PRO A 251 9.67 12.01 -2.19
C PRO A 251 9.42 12.51 -3.61
N SER A 252 8.73 11.72 -4.44
CA SER A 252 8.40 12.03 -5.83
C SER A 252 7.24 13.03 -6.00
N ILE A 253 6.65 13.51 -4.90
CA ILE A 253 5.52 14.45 -4.92
C ILE A 253 5.72 15.64 -3.98
N THR A 254 5.02 16.73 -4.30
CA THR A 254 5.00 17.94 -3.46
C THR A 254 4.20 17.71 -2.18
N SER A 255 4.33 18.61 -1.19
CA SER A 255 3.53 18.53 0.04
C SER A 255 2.02 18.54 -0.19
N THR A 256 1.56 19.01 -1.35
CA THR A 256 0.14 19.06 -1.70
C THR A 256 -0.36 17.77 -2.34
N GLY A 257 0.50 16.78 -2.67
CA GLY A 257 0.04 15.57 -3.36
C GLY A 257 -0.15 15.74 -4.87
N LEU A 258 -0.99 14.89 -5.47
CA LEU A 258 -1.32 14.87 -6.90
C LEU A 258 -2.74 15.39 -7.15
N TYR A 259 -2.93 16.16 -8.23
CA TYR A 259 -4.27 16.61 -8.63
C TYR A 259 -5.02 15.50 -9.39
N GLU A 260 -5.29 14.42 -8.67
CA GLU A 260 -5.91 13.20 -9.17
C GLU A 260 -6.97 12.73 -8.18
N ASN A 261 -8.02 12.12 -8.71
CA ASN A 261 -9.04 11.49 -7.88
C ASN A 261 -8.60 10.07 -7.49
N HIS A 262 -9.37 9.44 -6.61
CA HIS A 262 -9.06 8.14 -6.04
C HIS A 262 -8.75 7.09 -7.13
N SER A 263 -9.54 7.04 -8.21
CA SER A 263 -9.31 6.07 -9.28
C SER A 263 -8.13 6.42 -10.19
N GLU A 264 -7.88 7.70 -10.43
CA GLU A 264 -6.79 8.19 -11.28
C GLU A 264 -5.42 7.82 -10.69
N LEU A 265 -5.28 7.80 -9.37
CA LEU A 265 -4.04 7.45 -8.67
C LEU A 265 -3.53 6.03 -8.96
N THR A 266 -4.39 5.12 -9.44
CA THR A 266 -3.93 3.79 -9.89
C THR A 266 -2.93 3.87 -11.05
N ASN A 267 -2.88 5.01 -11.75
CA ASN A 267 -1.93 5.27 -12.83
C ASN A 267 -0.51 5.57 -12.33
N ASP A 268 -0.33 5.83 -11.04
CA ASP A 268 0.92 6.27 -10.43
C ASP A 268 1.72 5.14 -9.79
N GLY A 269 1.36 3.89 -10.10
CA GLY A 269 2.02 2.71 -9.57
C GLY A 269 3.47 2.51 -10.02
N TRP A 270 3.99 3.33 -10.95
CA TRP A 270 5.39 3.31 -11.35
C TRP A 270 6.34 3.93 -10.33
N ARG A 271 5.81 4.76 -9.42
CA ARG A 271 6.59 5.56 -8.46
C ARG A 271 7.36 4.73 -7.43
#